data_AF-A0A9E3RJI6-F1
#
_entry.id   AF-A0A9E3RJI6-F1
#
_cell.length_a   1.000
_cell.length_b   1.000
_cell.length_c   1.000
_cell.angle_alpha   90.00
_cell.angle_beta   90.00
_cell.angle_gamma   90.00
#
_symmetry.space_group_name_H-M   'P 1'
#
loop_
_entity.id
_entity.type
_entity.pdbx_description
1 polymer ?
#
loop_
_entity_poly.entity_id
_entity_poly.type
_entity_poly.pdbx_seq_one_letter_code
_entity_poly.pdbx_strand_id
1 'polypeptide(L)'
;MENPKLFGELLALLQTEWEILEHVVDLSEHQQQALVRFESDRIEVIAQEQERLSKQMHECENKRFEIISMALGISNKEARALTLSELIQHVEPQFADSLVNIRQKMSVLVTKLQFLNTVNRVLALRGRNSVRNTLDYIRNERMHVVNTSL
;
A
#
# COMPACT_ATOMS: atom_id res chain seq x y z
N MET A 1 17.98 4.95 -30.31
CA MET A 1 16.74 4.43 -30.92
C MET A 1 15.90 3.93 -29.78
N GLU A 2 14.83 4.66 -29.45
CA GLU A 2 13.82 4.18 -28.50
C GLU A 2 13.22 2.87 -29.05
N ASN A 3 12.95 1.90 -28.18
CA ASN A 3 12.36 0.62 -28.57
C ASN A 3 10.86 0.67 -28.22
N PRO A 4 9.95 0.87 -29.20
CA PRO A 4 8.52 1.03 -28.94
C PRO A 4 7.91 -0.16 -28.20
N LYS A 5 8.50 -1.35 -28.36
CA LYS A 5 8.06 -2.56 -27.67
C LYS A 5 8.30 -2.49 -26.16
N LEU A 6 9.46 -1.97 -25.73
CA LEU A 6 9.79 -1.83 -24.31
C LEU A 6 8.86 -0.84 -23.60
N PHE A 7 8.45 0.24 -24.29
CA PHE A 7 7.49 1.20 -23.73
C PHE A 7 6.08 0.64 -23.64
N GLY A 8 5.66 -0.20 -24.60
CA GLY A 8 4.41 -0.96 -24.47
C GLY A 8 4.42 -1.91 -23.26
N GLU A 9 5.52 -2.63 -23.06
CA GLU A 9 5.72 -3.51 -21.89
C GLU A 9 5.73 -2.72 -20.58
N LEU A 10 6.37 -1.55 -20.55
CA LEU A 10 6.37 -0.64 -19.41
C LEU A 10 4.96 -0.16 -19.06
N LEU A 11 4.16 0.24 -20.05
CA LEU A 11 2.78 0.67 -19.82
C LEU A 11 1.91 -0.46 -19.26
N ALA A 12 2.04 -1.68 -19.79
CA ALA A 12 1.34 -2.84 -19.26
C ALA A 12 1.73 -3.15 -17.80
N LEU A 13 3.01 -2.97 -17.48
CA LEU A 13 3.51 -3.16 -16.12
C LEU A 13 2.99 -2.09 -15.16
N LEU A 14 3.01 -0.82 -15.56
CA LEU A 14 2.43 0.28 -14.78
C LEU A 14 0.92 0.07 -14.57
N GLN A 15 0.22 -0.48 -15.56
CA GLN A 15 -1.20 -0.84 -15.44
C GLN A 15 -1.41 -1.92 -14.37
N THR A 16 -0.53 -2.92 -14.34
CA THR A 16 -0.53 -3.95 -13.29
C THR A 16 -0.23 -3.36 -11.91
N GLU A 17 0.75 -2.46 -11.80
CA GLU A 17 1.06 -1.74 -10.54
C GLU A 17 -0.16 -0.93 -10.06
N TRP A 18 -0.86 -0.25 -10.98
CA TRP A 18 -2.08 0.49 -10.66
C TRP A 18 -3.20 -0.42 -10.13
N GLU A 19 -3.44 -1.58 -10.76
CA GLU A 19 -4.45 -2.56 -10.32
C GLU A 19 -4.13 -3.12 -8.93
N ILE A 20 -2.86 -3.47 -8.68
CA ILE A 20 -2.41 -3.92 -7.35
C ILE A 20 -2.67 -2.83 -6.32
N LEU A 21 -2.33 -1.57 -6.64
CA LEU A 21 -2.54 -0.44 -5.73
C LEU A 21 -4.02 -0.19 -5.43
N GLU A 22 -4.89 -0.33 -6.43
CA GLU A 22 -6.34 -0.24 -6.27
C GLU A 22 -6.86 -1.31 -5.30
N HIS A 23 -6.40 -2.56 -5.46
CA HIS A 23 -6.75 -3.66 -4.55
C HIS A 23 -6.25 -3.41 -3.12
N VAL A 24 -5.04 -2.86 -2.96
CA VAL A 24 -4.53 -2.51 -1.62
C VAL A 24 -5.39 -1.42 -0.97
N VAL A 25 -5.86 -0.43 -1.74
CA VAL A 25 -6.77 0.60 -1.24
C VAL A 25 -8.09 -0.01 -0.77
N ASP A 26 -8.70 -0.90 -1.55
CA ASP A 26 -9.93 -1.61 -1.17
C ASP A 26 -9.74 -2.42 0.12
N LEU A 27 -8.65 -3.18 0.23
CA LEU A 27 -8.31 -3.92 1.44
C LEU A 27 -8.13 -2.98 2.64
N SER A 28 -7.53 -1.80 2.46
CA SER A 28 -7.38 -0.81 3.53
C SER A 28 -8.72 -0.21 3.97
N GLU A 29 -9.69 -0.05 3.09
CA GLU A 29 -11.07 0.34 3.45
C GLU A 29 -11.78 -0.79 4.22
N HIS A 30 -11.61 -2.03 3.78
CA HIS A 30 -12.12 -3.20 4.51
C HIS A 30 -11.48 -3.34 5.89
N GLN A 31 -10.18 -3.07 6.01
CA GLN A 31 -9.48 -3.07 7.29
C GLN A 31 -10.06 -2.00 8.23
N GLN A 32 -10.37 -0.82 7.71
CA GLN A 32 -11.01 0.25 8.48
C GLN A 32 -12.34 -0.23 9.08
N GLN A 33 -13.18 -0.88 8.26
CA GLN A 33 -14.47 -1.40 8.72
C GLN A 33 -14.30 -2.50 9.78
N ALA A 34 -13.38 -3.43 9.57
CA ALA A 34 -13.09 -4.51 10.51
C ALA A 34 -12.56 -3.97 11.85
N LEU A 35 -11.72 -2.94 11.83
CA LEU A 35 -11.21 -2.25 13.01
C LEU A 35 -12.33 -1.55 13.80
N VAL A 36 -13.29 -0.91 13.13
CA VAL A 36 -14.45 -0.30 13.79
C VAL A 36 -15.32 -1.36 14.48
N ARG A 37 -15.41 -2.56 13.89
CA ARG A 37 -16.25 -3.66 14.39
C ARG A 37 -15.53 -4.63 15.33
N PHE A 38 -14.23 -4.42 15.58
CA PHE A 38 -13.39 -5.32 16.37
C PHE A 38 -13.35 -6.77 15.83
N GLU A 39 -13.45 -6.93 14.50
CA GLU A 39 -13.41 -8.24 13.81
C GLU A 39 -11.95 -8.72 13.65
N SER A 40 -11.35 -9.26 14.72
CA SER A 40 -9.92 -9.65 14.75
C SER A 40 -9.53 -10.61 13.62
N ASP A 41 -10.34 -11.63 13.36
CA ASP A 41 -10.04 -12.68 12.39
C ASP A 41 -10.01 -12.11 10.97
N ARG A 42 -10.92 -11.16 10.69
CA ARG A 42 -10.98 -10.47 9.41
C ARG A 42 -9.78 -9.54 9.21
N ILE A 43 -9.32 -8.88 10.28
CA ILE A 43 -8.11 -8.04 10.23
C ILE A 43 -6.89 -8.88 9.87
N GLU A 44 -6.77 -10.10 10.42
CA GLU A 44 -5.66 -11.00 10.11
C GLU A 44 -5.67 -11.44 8.65
N VAL A 45 -6.82 -11.88 8.12
CA VAL A 45 -6.97 -12.26 6.70
C VAL A 45 -6.63 -11.09 5.77
N ILE A 46 -7.10 -9.88 6.08
CA ILE A 46 -6.80 -8.68 5.29
C ILE A 46 -5.29 -8.39 5.31
N ALA A 47 -4.64 -8.50 6.47
CA ALA A 47 -3.20 -8.26 6.59
C ALA A 47 -2.38 -9.26 5.75
N GLN A 48 -2.76 -10.53 5.72
CA GLN A 48 -2.11 -11.55 4.89
C GLN A 48 -2.23 -11.23 3.40
N GLU A 49 -3.41 -10.81 2.93
CA GLU A 49 -3.60 -10.40 1.53
C GLU A 49 -2.82 -9.12 1.18
N GLN A 50 -2.78 -8.14 2.08
CA GLN A 50 -1.95 -6.94 1.90
C GLN A 50 -0.46 -7.29 1.81
N GLU A 51 0.03 -8.25 2.61
CA GLU A 51 1.41 -8.73 2.52
C GLU A 51 1.69 -9.40 1.17
N ARG A 52 0.76 -10.25 0.69
CA ARG A 52 0.86 -10.90 -0.62
C ARG A 52 0.93 -9.87 -1.75
N LEU A 53 0.05 -8.88 -1.75
CA LEU A 53 0.04 -7.81 -2.76
C LEU A 53 1.29 -6.92 -2.68
N SER A 54 1.82 -6.67 -1.48
CA SER A 54 3.08 -5.93 -1.31
C SER A 54 4.26 -6.64 -1.96
N LYS A 55 4.34 -7.98 -1.84
CA LYS A 55 5.37 -8.78 -2.53
C LYS A 55 5.21 -8.69 -4.06
N GLN A 56 3.98 -8.79 -4.57
CA GLN A 56 3.70 -8.66 -6.00
C GLN A 56 4.05 -7.27 -6.55
N MET A 57 3.73 -6.21 -5.80
CA MET A 57 4.11 -4.84 -6.14
C MET A 57 5.64 -4.73 -6.27
N HIS A 58 6.38 -5.28 -5.29
CA HIS A 58 7.84 -5.23 -5.32
C HIS A 58 8.45 -5.96 -6.53
N GLU A 59 7.87 -7.10 -6.93
CA GLU A 59 8.27 -7.81 -8.15
C GLU A 59 7.98 -6.99 -9.42
N CYS A 60 6.84 -6.30 -9.48
CA CYS A 60 6.50 -5.41 -10.58
C CYS A 60 7.47 -4.23 -10.67
N GLU A 61 7.77 -3.58 -9.54
CA GLU A 61 8.71 -2.46 -9.51
C GLU A 61 10.12 -2.87 -9.97
N ASN A 62 10.59 -4.04 -9.57
CA ASN A 62 11.89 -4.54 -10.02
C ASN A 62 11.93 -4.73 -11.55
N LYS A 63 10.89 -5.34 -12.13
CA LYS A 63 10.76 -5.47 -13.59
C LYS A 63 10.67 -4.10 -14.28
N ARG A 64 10.02 -3.13 -13.64
CA ARG A 64 9.89 -1.76 -14.16
C ARG A 64 11.25 -1.11 -14.26
N PHE A 65 12.09 -1.25 -13.23
CA PHE A 65 13.44 -0.71 -13.25
C PHE A 65 14.31 -1.38 -14.32
N GLU A 66 14.17 -2.69 -14.54
CA GLU A 66 14.88 -3.40 -15.61
C GLU A 66 14.47 -2.88 -16.99
N ILE A 67 13.17 -2.69 -17.24
CA ILE A 67 12.67 -2.15 -18.51
C ILE A 67 13.16 -0.72 -18.72
N ILE A 68 13.08 0.15 -17.72
CA ILE A 68 13.57 1.54 -17.81
C ILE A 68 15.08 1.58 -18.07
N SER A 69 15.84 0.75 -17.35
CA SER A 69 17.29 0.58 -17.52
C SER A 69 17.64 0.20 -18.96
N MET A 70 16.95 -0.79 -19.53
CA MET A 70 17.13 -1.22 -20.92
C MET A 70 16.67 -0.17 -21.93
N ALA A 71 15.55 0.51 -21.70
CA ALA A 71 14.98 1.48 -22.63
C ALA A 71 15.83 2.75 -22.74
N LEU A 72 16.41 3.21 -21.62
CA LEU A 72 17.20 4.44 -21.56
C LEU A 72 18.72 4.20 -21.62
N GLY A 73 19.17 2.94 -21.53
CA GLY A 73 20.59 2.60 -21.52
C GLY A 73 21.32 3.09 -20.26
N ILE A 74 20.63 3.14 -19.13
CA ILE A 74 21.13 3.60 -17.83
C ILE A 74 21.32 2.42 -16.87
N SER A 75 21.99 2.62 -15.74
CA SER A 75 22.10 1.59 -14.71
C SER A 75 20.77 1.36 -13.98
N ASN A 76 20.58 0.17 -13.42
CA ASN A 76 19.43 -0.12 -12.55
C ASN A 76 19.33 0.83 -11.34
N LYS A 77 20.46 1.35 -10.87
CA LYS A 77 20.48 2.33 -9.76
C LYS A 77 19.89 3.67 -10.21
N GLU A 78 20.24 4.13 -11.41
CA GLU A 78 19.68 5.35 -11.99
C GLU A 78 18.19 5.16 -12.33
N ALA A 79 17.81 4.00 -12.87
CA ALA A 79 16.42 3.66 -13.16
C ALA A 79 15.52 3.71 -11.91
N ARG A 80 16.04 3.31 -10.73
CA ARG A 80 15.34 3.40 -9.44
C ARG A 80 15.17 4.83 -8.91
N ALA A 81 16.05 5.74 -9.31
CA ALA A 81 15.98 7.14 -8.90
C ALA A 81 15.01 7.95 -9.75
N LEU A 82 14.68 7.46 -10.96
CA LEU A 82 13.77 8.13 -11.88
C LEU A 82 12.32 8.07 -11.40
N THR A 83 11.72 9.25 -11.31
CA THR A 83 10.28 9.40 -11.13
C THR A 83 9.55 9.23 -12.47
N LEU A 84 8.25 8.89 -12.42
CA LEU A 84 7.41 8.86 -13.62
C LEU A 84 7.34 10.23 -14.32
N SER A 85 7.45 11.33 -13.56
CA SER A 85 7.47 12.69 -14.10
C SER A 85 8.71 12.96 -14.94
N GLU A 86 9.87 12.49 -14.49
CA GLU A 86 11.13 12.59 -15.25
C GLU A 86 11.11 11.64 -16.44
N LEU A 87 10.60 10.41 -16.27
CA LEU A 87 10.48 9.44 -17.35
C LEU A 87 9.67 9.96 -18.54
N ILE A 88 8.58 10.71 -18.30
CA ILE A 88 7.76 11.34 -19.35
C ILE A 88 8.57 12.29 -20.24
N GLN A 89 9.69 12.85 -19.77
CA GLN A 89 10.55 13.72 -20.59
C GLN A 89 11.43 12.93 -21.57
N HIS A 90 11.52 11.62 -21.40
CA HIS A 90 12.39 10.72 -22.16
C HIS A 90 11.62 9.75 -23.07
N VAL A 91 10.32 9.96 -23.25
CA VAL A 91 9.47 9.10 -24.08
C VAL A 91 8.92 9.85 -25.27
N GLU A 92 8.74 9.14 -26.39
CA GLU A 92 7.99 9.65 -27.52
C GLU A 92 6.59 10.18 -27.13
N PRO A 93 6.10 11.26 -27.78
CA PRO A 93 4.83 11.89 -27.45
C PRO A 93 3.63 10.94 -27.43
N GLN A 94 3.65 9.89 -28.27
CA GLN A 94 2.58 8.89 -28.34
C GLN A 94 2.39 8.09 -27.03
N PHE A 95 3.44 7.96 -26.21
CA PHE A 95 3.39 7.26 -24.92
C PHE A 95 3.25 8.22 -23.73
N ALA A 96 3.60 9.49 -23.92
CA ALA A 96 3.57 10.51 -22.87
C ALA A 96 2.19 10.67 -22.24
N ASP A 97 1.12 10.75 -23.05
CA ASP A 97 -0.26 10.90 -22.55
C ASP A 97 -0.70 9.71 -21.69
N SER A 98 -0.34 8.49 -22.10
CA SER A 98 -0.64 7.27 -21.33
C SER A 98 0.10 7.25 -19.99
N LEU A 99 1.37 7.66 -19.98
CA LEU A 99 2.17 7.79 -18.76
C LEU A 99 1.66 8.89 -17.82
N VAL A 100 1.22 10.02 -18.37
CA VAL A 100 0.61 11.10 -17.57
C VAL A 100 -0.67 10.61 -16.90
N ASN A 101 -1.54 9.93 -17.64
CA ASN A 101 -2.81 9.41 -17.12
C ASN A 101 -2.57 8.39 -16.00
N ILE A 102 -1.69 7.41 -16.21
CA ILE A 102 -1.44 6.38 -15.19
C ILE A 102 -0.79 6.97 -13.93
N ARG A 103 0.14 7.92 -14.09
CA ARG A 103 0.74 8.65 -12.97
C ARG A 103 -0.32 9.38 -12.15
N GLN A 104 -1.27 10.04 -12.80
CA GLN A 104 -2.36 10.73 -12.11
C GLN A 104 -3.24 9.74 -11.33
N LYS A 105 -3.64 8.64 -11.96
CA LYS A 105 -4.43 7.58 -11.31
C LYS A 105 -3.71 7.02 -10.07
N MET A 106 -2.43 6.65 -10.21
CA MET A 106 -1.63 6.15 -9.11
C MET A 106 -1.46 7.19 -7.99
N SER A 107 -1.22 8.45 -8.34
CA SER A 107 -1.07 9.52 -7.34
C SER A 107 -2.32 9.67 -6.46
N VAL A 108 -3.52 9.60 -7.06
CA VAL A 108 -4.79 9.66 -6.32
C VAL A 108 -4.89 8.49 -5.34
N LEU A 109 -4.57 7.27 -5.79
CA LEU A 109 -4.62 6.08 -4.95
C LEU A 109 -3.57 6.11 -3.83
N VAL A 110 -2.35 6.56 -4.08
CA VAL A 110 -1.30 6.71 -3.06
C VAL A 110 -1.74 7.67 -1.97
N THR A 111 -2.29 8.83 -2.33
CA THR A 111 -2.81 9.80 -1.34
C THR A 111 -3.94 9.20 -0.52
N LYS A 112 -4.88 8.49 -1.15
CA LYS A 112 -5.98 7.81 -0.46
C LYS A 112 -5.45 6.73 0.50
N LEU A 113 -4.49 5.92 0.06
CA LEU A 113 -3.88 4.87 0.87
C LEU A 113 -3.16 5.43 2.10
N GLN A 114 -2.41 6.53 1.95
CA GLN A 114 -1.75 7.22 3.07
C GLN A 114 -2.75 7.69 4.13
N PHE A 115 -3.88 8.24 3.69
CA PHE A 115 -4.97 8.63 4.59
C PHE A 115 -5.55 7.41 5.32
N LEU A 116 -5.93 6.36 4.58
CA LEU A 116 -6.49 5.13 5.17
C LEU A 116 -5.54 4.50 6.18
N ASN A 117 -4.25 4.38 5.85
CA ASN A 117 -3.25 3.83 6.77
C ASN A 117 -3.13 4.66 8.06
N THR A 118 -3.21 5.98 7.96
CA THR A 118 -3.21 6.87 9.13
C THR A 118 -4.43 6.61 10.01
N VAL A 119 -5.62 6.53 9.41
CA VAL A 119 -6.88 6.26 10.13
C VAL A 119 -6.86 4.87 10.77
N ASN A 120 -6.48 3.84 10.02
CA ASN A 120 -6.43 2.46 10.50
C ASN A 120 -5.46 2.31 11.67
N ARG A 121 -4.31 2.98 11.62
CA ARG A 121 -3.34 2.99 12.74
C ARG A 121 -3.95 3.58 14.02
N VAL A 122 -4.70 4.68 13.90
CA VAL A 122 -5.38 5.31 15.04
C VAL A 122 -6.46 4.39 15.61
N LEU A 123 -7.28 3.76 14.75
CA LEU A 123 -8.32 2.83 15.18
C LEU A 123 -7.73 1.61 15.90
N ALA A 124 -6.68 1.01 15.35
CA ALA A 124 -5.98 -0.11 15.97
C ALA A 124 -5.41 0.26 17.35
N LEU A 125 -4.80 1.45 17.49
CA LEU A 125 -4.30 1.94 18.77
C LEU A 125 -5.43 2.14 19.79
N ARG A 126 -6.56 2.72 19.36
CA ARG A 126 -7.74 2.90 20.22
C ARG A 126 -8.30 1.57 20.70
N GLY A 127 -8.43 0.59 19.82
CA GLY A 127 -8.91 -0.73 20.19
C GLY A 127 -8.00 -1.42 21.22
N ARG A 128 -6.68 -1.34 21.01
CA ARG A 128 -5.70 -1.85 21.99
C ARG A 128 -5.82 -1.16 23.35
N ASN A 129 -5.95 0.16 23.37
CA ASN A 129 -6.10 0.91 24.62
C ASN A 129 -7.40 0.55 25.34
N SER A 130 -8.49 0.35 24.61
CA SER A 130 -9.77 -0.08 25.18
C SER A 130 -9.66 -1.45 25.86
N VAL A 131 -9.11 -2.45 25.17
CA VAL A 131 -8.90 -3.80 25.74
C VAL A 131 -7.99 -3.73 26.98
N ARG A 132 -6.91 -2.94 26.92
CA ARG A 132 -6.01 -2.76 28.06
C ARG A 132 -6.74 -2.15 29.27
N ASN A 133 -7.50 -1.09 29.06
CA ASN A 133 -8.25 -0.43 30.13
C ASN A 133 -9.27 -1.38 30.78
N THR A 134 -9.94 -2.22 29.99
CA THR A 134 -10.86 -3.25 30.50
C THR A 134 -10.11 -4.29 31.34
N LEU A 135 -8.94 -4.76 30.88
CA LEU A 135 -8.12 -5.70 31.65
C LEU A 135 -7.61 -5.09 32.96
N ASP A 136 -7.17 -3.84 32.93
CA ASP A 136 -6.71 -3.11 34.12
C ASP A 136 -7.86 -2.91 35.11
N TYR A 137 -9.07 -2.59 34.63
CA TYR A 137 -10.28 -2.50 35.45
C TYR A 137 -10.61 -3.84 36.14
N ILE A 138 -10.68 -4.94 35.39
CA ILE A 138 -10.96 -6.29 35.93
C ILE A 138 -9.90 -6.69 36.96
N ARG A 139 -8.62 -6.40 36.70
CA ARG A 139 -7.52 -6.70 37.61
C ARG A 139 -7.66 -5.93 38.92
N ASN A 140 -8.04 -4.66 38.85
CA ASN A 140 -8.20 -3.80 40.04
C ASN A 140 -9.46 -4.13 40.83
N GLU A 141 -10.57 -4.53 40.20
CA GLU A 141 -11.77 -5.00 40.91
C GLU A 141 -11.52 -6.33 41.64
N ARG A 142 -10.79 -7.27 41.04
CA ARG A 142 -10.41 -8.52 41.72
C ARG A 142 -9.56 -8.28 42.97
N MET A 143 -8.80 -7.19 43.04
CA MET A 143 -8.04 -6.80 44.24
C MET A 143 -8.94 -6.28 45.37
N HIS A 144 -10.13 -5.76 45.05
CA HIS A 144 -11.09 -5.29 46.06
C HIS A 144 -12.00 -6.39 46.60
N VAL A 145 -12.33 -7.41 45.80
CA VAL A 145 -13.20 -8.53 46.24
C VAL A 145 -12.45 -9.53 47.14
N VAL A 146 -11.11 -9.61 47.04
CA VAL A 146 -10.32 -10.51 47.90
C VAL A 146 -9.98 -9.91 49.27
N ASN A 147 -10.17 -8.59 49.46
CA ASN A 147 -9.79 -7.88 50.69
C ASN A 147 -10.93 -7.64 51.69
N THR A 148 -12.10 -8.28 51.54
CA THR A 148 -13.24 -8.11 52.48
C THR A 148 -13.52 -9.35 53.33
N SER A 149 -12.55 -10.22 53.55
CA SER A 149 -12.69 -11.37 54.45
C SER A 149 -11.40 -11.60 55.24
N LEU A 150 -11.14 -10.74 56.23
CA LEU A 150 -10.36 -11.02 57.44
C LEU A 150 -10.84 -10.09 58.56
#